data_AF-A0A9W4JLF0-F1
#
_entry.id   AF-A0A9W4JLF0-F1
#
_cell.length_a   1.000
_cell.length_b   1.000
_cell.length_c   1.000
_cell.angle_alpha   90.00
_cell.angle_beta   90.00
_cell.angle_gamma   90.00
#
_symmetry.space_group_name_H-M   'P 1'
#
loop_
_entity.id
_entity.type
_entity.pdbx_description
1 polymer ?
#
loop_
_entity_poly.entity_id
_entity_poly.type
_entity_poly.pdbx_seq_one_letter_code
_entity_poly.pdbx_strand_id
1 'polypeptide(L)'
;MVLLRPDTSHVMSTYKPTEFPFPMFGSHKAIGLDHNVCVDRYSRYGPYGLDEFNGEEVPGFPRPPRIFWGNINWGYLQSACFEPQSLALSPRNSTTRDKKEARNFSYKSRSAVILRASDNMRWTPSHAQYLRSLIMELSLHSGSEYQVFFLIDVHNPSIDLENDEEAIQSLKQKIVPAEFRNMTVFFYERLLERWYPKLDEHRAIYQHLQATQVFSLMYPEFDYYWQLEFDNRIIAHAYHFFEQTIAFAKRQPRKYLWERNAYFYTPGAHGDWSDFSTMVTLAMEGKPSIWGPAEHPGISPAGPTPPISRPQGDHFEWGVGEETDLITFLPIFDPRNTSWTFPWMLWNLDENIPRRASVITQWRISKRLLGEMHNA
;
A
#
# COMPACT_ATOMS: atom_id res chain seq x y z
N MET A 1 0.85 -23.77 9.88
CA MET A 1 0.22 -23.64 11.22
C MET A 1 -0.61 -22.37 11.19
N VAL A 2 -1.89 -22.48 10.82
CA VAL A 2 -2.82 -21.34 10.83
C VAL A 2 -3.04 -20.99 12.30
N LEU A 3 -2.69 -19.77 12.70
CA LEU A 3 -2.97 -19.25 14.03
C LEU A 3 -4.48 -18.98 14.18
N LEU A 4 -5.30 -20.03 14.14
CA LEU A 4 -6.64 -19.99 14.71
C LEU A 4 -6.46 -20.06 16.23
N ARG A 5 -6.10 -18.93 16.84
CA ARG A 5 -6.05 -18.80 18.29
C ARG A 5 -7.44 -18.36 18.78
N PRO A 6 -8.08 -19.11 19.70
CA PRO A 6 -9.38 -18.75 20.27
C PRO A 6 -9.31 -17.57 21.27
N ASP A 7 -8.12 -17.07 21.58
CA ASP A 7 -7.92 -15.93 22.48
C ASP A 7 -7.84 -14.62 21.68
N THR A 8 -8.91 -13.82 21.76
CA THR A 8 -9.01 -12.50 21.10
C THR A 8 -8.28 -11.38 21.84
N SER A 9 -7.65 -11.66 22.99
CA SER A 9 -6.91 -10.64 23.77
C SER A 9 -5.68 -10.06 23.04
N HIS A 10 -5.29 -10.67 21.92
CA HIS A 10 -4.14 -10.30 21.10
C HIS A 10 -4.50 -9.50 19.84
N VAL A 11 -5.77 -9.17 19.63
CA VAL A 11 -6.26 -8.38 18.49
C VAL A 11 -6.92 -7.11 19.01
N MET A 12 -6.92 -6.06 18.17
CA MET A 12 -7.63 -4.81 18.43
C MET A 12 -9.06 -5.04 18.96
N SER A 13 -9.38 -4.45 20.11
CA SER A 13 -10.74 -4.44 20.64
C SER A 13 -11.55 -3.29 20.05
N THR A 14 -12.86 -3.45 19.94
CA THR A 14 -13.73 -2.44 19.37
C THR A 14 -14.99 -2.22 20.19
N TYR A 15 -15.54 -1.01 20.19
CA TYR A 15 -16.81 -0.68 20.82
C TYR A 15 -17.72 0.10 19.87
N LYS A 16 -19.02 0.17 20.20
CA LYS A 16 -20.01 0.93 19.42
C LYS A 16 -20.34 2.23 20.13
N PRO A 17 -19.92 3.40 19.61
CA PRO A 17 -20.29 4.69 20.21
C PRO A 17 -21.77 4.98 19.94
N THR A 18 -22.39 5.78 20.80
CA THR A 18 -23.77 6.28 20.60
C THR A 18 -23.84 7.38 19.55
N GLU A 19 -22.81 8.20 19.42
CA GLU A 19 -22.68 9.26 18.41
C GLU A 19 -21.23 9.32 17.91
N PHE A 20 -21.04 9.39 16.60
CA PHE A 20 -19.73 9.55 15.96
C PHE A 20 -19.85 10.50 14.76
N PRO A 21 -18.88 11.41 14.55
CA PRO A 21 -18.96 12.35 13.43
C PRO A 21 -18.92 11.61 12.09
N PHE A 22 -19.67 12.12 11.11
CA PHE A 22 -19.55 11.65 9.74
C PHE A 22 -18.15 12.00 9.18
N PRO A 23 -17.59 11.15 8.31
CA PRO A 23 -16.32 11.45 7.67
C PRO A 23 -16.43 12.71 6.81
N MET A 24 -15.46 13.61 6.94
CA MET A 24 -15.35 14.78 6.07
C MET A 24 -15.07 14.36 4.62
N PHE A 25 -14.17 13.39 4.43
CA PHE A 25 -13.84 12.82 3.13
C PHE A 25 -13.90 11.29 3.19
N GLY A 26 -14.29 10.68 2.07
CA GLY A 26 -14.47 9.25 1.96
C GLY A 26 -15.73 8.75 2.70
N SER A 27 -15.97 7.44 2.65
CA SER A 27 -17.12 6.83 3.30
C SER A 27 -16.85 5.37 3.64
N HIS A 28 -16.98 5.02 4.92
CA HIS A 28 -16.97 3.64 5.41
C HIS A 28 -17.98 2.79 4.62
N LYS A 29 -19.21 3.29 4.45
CA LYS A 29 -20.29 2.60 3.73
C LYS A 29 -19.92 2.33 2.27
N ALA A 30 -19.29 3.28 1.58
CA ALA A 30 -18.94 3.12 0.17
C ALA A 30 -17.91 1.99 -0.04
N ILE A 31 -16.91 1.91 0.83
CA ILE A 31 -15.87 0.89 0.74
C ILE A 31 -16.24 -0.43 1.44
N GLY A 32 -17.32 -0.46 2.23
CA GLY A 32 -17.80 -1.67 2.91
C GLY A 32 -17.25 -1.87 4.33
N LEU A 33 -16.76 -0.81 4.97
CA LEU A 33 -16.37 -0.83 6.39
C LEU A 33 -17.57 -0.60 7.30
N ASP A 34 -17.56 -1.25 8.47
CA ASP A 34 -18.53 -0.96 9.53
C ASP A 34 -18.23 0.41 10.15
N HIS A 35 -19.18 1.34 9.99
CA HIS A 35 -19.09 2.71 10.52
C HIS A 35 -19.52 2.80 11.98
N ASN A 36 -20.07 1.74 12.56
CA ASN A 36 -20.57 1.71 13.93
C ASN A 36 -19.53 1.21 14.93
N VAL A 37 -18.27 1.10 14.51
CA VAL A 37 -17.20 0.48 15.28
C VAL A 37 -16.11 1.50 15.50
N CYS A 38 -15.67 1.63 16.75
CA CYS A 38 -14.63 2.56 17.17
C CYS A 38 -13.59 1.88 18.03
N VAL A 39 -12.41 2.48 18.03
CA VAL A 39 -11.27 2.08 18.84
C VAL A 39 -10.64 3.31 19.47
N ASP A 40 -10.32 3.19 20.75
CA ASP A 40 -9.43 4.15 21.42
C ASP A 40 -7.97 3.66 21.31
N ARG A 41 -7.03 4.47 21.81
CA ARG A 41 -5.59 4.15 21.75
C ARG A 41 -5.21 2.86 22.49
N TYR A 42 -5.83 2.56 23.63
CA TYR A 42 -5.57 1.36 24.42
C TYR A 42 -6.11 0.13 23.71
N SER A 43 -7.34 0.21 23.22
CA SER A 43 -7.96 -0.82 22.39
C SER A 43 -7.18 -1.10 21.09
N ARG A 44 -6.61 -0.05 20.47
CA ARG A 44 -5.86 -0.13 19.20
C ARG A 44 -4.43 -0.61 19.36
N TYR A 45 -3.71 -0.10 20.36
CA TYR A 45 -2.26 -0.23 20.50
C TYR A 45 -1.79 -0.92 21.77
N GLY A 46 -2.68 -1.20 22.72
CA GLY A 46 -2.37 -1.98 23.93
C GLY A 46 -1.70 -3.33 23.61
N PRO A 47 -2.26 -4.15 22.70
CA PRO A 47 -1.64 -5.40 22.24
C PRO A 47 -0.27 -5.24 21.60
N TYR A 48 0.14 -4.00 21.27
CA TYR A 48 1.37 -3.68 20.54
C TYR A 48 2.36 -2.85 21.36
N GLY A 49 2.19 -2.84 22.69
CA GLY A 49 3.12 -2.22 23.63
C GLY A 49 2.76 -0.79 24.04
N LEU A 50 1.53 -0.35 23.82
CA LEU A 50 1.04 0.85 24.51
C LEU A 50 0.86 0.55 26.00
N ASP A 51 1.37 1.46 26.84
CA ASP A 51 1.18 1.43 28.29
C ASP A 51 1.84 0.23 29.00
N GLU A 52 2.82 -0.43 28.35
CA GLU A 52 3.45 -1.68 28.84
C GLU A 52 4.31 -1.51 30.11
N PHE A 53 4.81 -0.29 30.38
CA PHE A 53 5.65 0.02 31.54
C PHE A 53 4.91 0.85 32.61
N ASN A 54 3.62 1.14 32.40
CA ASN A 54 2.84 1.88 33.38
C ASN A 54 2.31 0.93 34.47
N GLY A 55 2.47 1.31 35.73
CA GLY A 55 1.97 0.56 36.89
C GLY A 55 0.55 0.93 37.29
N GLU A 56 0.03 2.07 36.83
CA GLU A 56 -1.31 2.55 37.17
C GLU A 56 -2.38 1.75 36.42
N GLU A 57 -3.51 1.47 37.06
CA GLU A 57 -4.63 0.82 36.38
C GLU A 57 -5.32 1.81 35.43
N VAL A 58 -5.60 1.37 34.21
CA VAL A 58 -6.36 2.15 33.23
C VAL A 58 -7.79 1.59 33.19
N PRO A 59 -8.82 2.36 33.57
CA PRO A 59 -10.19 1.90 33.58
C PRO A 59 -10.64 1.32 32.24
N GLY A 60 -11.17 0.09 32.27
CA GLY A 60 -11.69 -0.58 31.06
C GLY A 60 -10.61 -1.14 30.12
N PHE A 61 -9.32 -1.03 30.46
CA PHE A 61 -8.22 -1.59 29.67
C PHE A 61 -7.53 -2.73 30.42
N PRO A 62 -7.83 -4.00 30.09
CA PRO A 62 -7.07 -5.13 30.61
C PRO A 62 -5.69 -5.14 29.95
N ARG A 63 -4.68 -4.62 30.66
CA ARG A 63 -3.31 -4.53 30.13
C ARG A 63 -2.79 -5.91 29.71
N PRO A 64 -2.32 -6.09 28.46
CA PRO A 64 -1.72 -7.35 28.03
C PRO A 64 -0.46 -7.71 28.82
N PRO A 65 -0.06 -8.99 28.84
CA PRO A 65 1.22 -9.40 29.42
C PRO A 65 2.39 -8.60 28.82
N ARG A 66 3.38 -8.28 29.67
CA ARG A 66 4.56 -7.55 29.24
C ARG A 66 5.37 -8.39 28.25
N ILE A 67 5.68 -7.80 27.10
CA ILE A 67 6.51 -8.40 26.05
C ILE A 67 7.69 -7.48 25.81
N PHE A 68 8.91 -8.03 25.76
CA PHE A 68 10.10 -7.26 25.41
C PHE A 68 10.18 -7.08 23.89
N TRP A 69 9.31 -6.24 23.34
CA TRP A 69 9.17 -6.06 21.90
C TRP A 69 10.47 -5.71 21.18
N GLY A 70 11.35 -4.93 21.80
CA GLY A 70 12.66 -4.57 21.24
C GLY A 70 13.57 -5.76 20.92
N ASN A 71 13.30 -6.94 21.49
CA ASN A 71 14.06 -8.17 21.24
C ASN A 71 13.40 -9.07 20.17
N ILE A 72 12.23 -8.70 19.67
CA ILE A 72 11.50 -9.47 18.66
C ILE A 72 12.07 -9.18 17.28
N ASN A 73 12.47 -10.19 16.53
CA ASN A 73 12.88 -10.01 15.14
C ASN A 73 11.67 -10.12 14.20
N TRP A 74 11.05 -8.98 13.87
CA TRP A 74 9.87 -8.96 13.02
C TRP A 74 10.13 -9.42 11.58
N GLY A 75 11.32 -9.13 11.04
CA GLY A 75 11.70 -9.61 9.71
C GLY A 75 11.75 -11.14 9.64
N TYR A 76 12.33 -11.77 10.66
CA TYR A 76 12.34 -13.23 10.80
C TYR A 76 10.92 -13.79 10.97
N LEU A 77 10.09 -13.23 11.85
CA LEU A 77 8.74 -13.75 12.09
C LEU A 77 7.88 -13.75 10.82
N GLN A 78 7.96 -12.69 10.01
CA GLN A 78 7.21 -12.62 8.75
C GLN A 78 7.70 -13.66 7.73
N SER A 79 9.01 -13.87 7.65
CA SER A 79 9.63 -14.85 6.74
C SER A 79 9.28 -16.29 7.16
N ALA A 80 9.40 -16.57 8.46
CA ALA A 80 9.06 -17.87 9.03
C ALA A 80 7.54 -18.17 8.97
N CYS A 81 6.68 -17.17 8.79
CA CYS A 81 5.26 -17.38 8.55
C CYS A 81 4.99 -17.89 7.12
N PHE A 82 5.83 -17.50 6.16
CA PHE A 82 5.75 -17.91 4.76
C PHE A 82 6.34 -19.32 4.51
N GLU A 83 7.48 -19.66 5.13
CA GLU A 83 8.19 -20.94 4.90
C GLU A 83 7.35 -22.22 5.11
N PRO A 84 6.50 -22.36 6.15
CA PRO A 84 5.63 -23.52 6.31
C PRO A 84 4.62 -23.68 5.17
N GLN A 85 4.25 -22.58 4.49
CA GLN A 85 3.41 -22.64 3.30
C GLN A 85 4.23 -23.02 2.06
N SER A 86 5.47 -22.55 1.93
CA SER A 86 6.34 -22.90 0.79
C SER A 86 6.83 -24.34 0.82
N LEU A 87 7.04 -24.93 2.00
CA LEU A 87 7.36 -26.35 2.15
C LEU A 87 6.21 -27.29 1.76
N ALA A 88 4.96 -26.83 1.87
CA ALA A 88 3.81 -27.53 1.30
C ALA A 88 3.77 -27.50 -0.24
N LEU A 89 4.52 -26.60 -0.88
CA LEU A 89 4.65 -26.47 -2.34
C LEU A 89 5.74 -27.39 -2.94
N SER A 90 6.63 -27.96 -2.11
CA SER A 90 7.64 -28.90 -2.62
C SER A 90 7.00 -30.28 -2.83
N PRO A 91 6.99 -30.85 -4.04
CA PRO A 91 6.50 -32.19 -4.27
C PRO A 91 7.51 -33.19 -3.68
N ARG A 92 7.43 -33.45 -2.38
CA ARG A 92 8.00 -34.67 -1.82
C ARG A 92 7.15 -35.83 -2.33
N ASN A 93 7.81 -36.85 -2.87
CA ASN A 93 7.24 -38.12 -3.32
C ASN A 93 6.21 -38.67 -2.30
N SER A 94 4.96 -38.23 -2.39
CA SER A 94 3.86 -38.68 -1.55
C SER A 94 3.03 -39.68 -2.35
N THR A 95 2.81 -40.82 -1.70
CA THR A 95 2.04 -41.93 -2.23
C THR A 95 0.63 -41.50 -2.64
N THR A 96 0.06 -42.22 -3.59
CA THR A 96 -1.20 -41.96 -4.32
C THR A 96 -2.47 -41.79 -3.45
N ARG A 97 -2.39 -41.92 -2.12
CA ARG A 97 -3.49 -41.64 -1.19
C ARG A 97 -3.58 -40.18 -0.72
N ASP A 98 -2.47 -39.43 -0.69
CA ASP A 98 -2.48 -38.01 -0.24
C ASP A 98 -2.97 -37.02 -1.31
N LYS A 99 -3.05 -37.45 -2.56
CA LYS A 99 -3.49 -36.60 -3.69
C LYS A 99 -4.99 -36.31 -3.72
N LYS A 100 -5.82 -37.00 -2.91
CA LYS A 100 -7.28 -36.79 -2.88
C LYS A 100 -7.75 -35.77 -1.84
N GLU A 101 -6.91 -35.40 -0.87
CA GLU A 101 -7.22 -34.42 0.18
C GLU A 101 -6.52 -33.06 0.00
N ALA A 102 -5.59 -32.93 -0.95
CA ALA A 102 -5.13 -31.65 -1.49
C ALA A 102 -6.23 -30.97 -2.33
N ARG A 103 -7.40 -30.75 -1.73
CA ARG A 103 -8.52 -30.01 -2.29
C ARG A 103 -8.14 -28.52 -2.35
N ASN A 104 -8.15 -27.94 -3.55
CA ASN A 104 -8.47 -26.54 -3.86
C ASN A 104 -8.04 -25.46 -2.84
N PHE A 105 -6.75 -25.38 -2.48
CA PHE A 105 -6.24 -24.13 -1.89
C PHE A 105 -5.92 -23.16 -3.04
N SER A 106 -6.83 -22.21 -3.29
CA SER A 106 -6.54 -21.03 -4.11
C SER A 106 -5.73 -20.07 -3.25
N TYR A 107 -4.43 -19.94 -3.52
CA TYR A 107 -3.59 -18.95 -2.87
C TYR A 107 -4.04 -17.54 -3.27
N LYS A 108 -4.06 -16.61 -2.32
CA LYS A 108 -4.26 -15.18 -2.61
C LYS A 108 -2.96 -14.57 -3.14
N SER A 109 -3.10 -13.47 -3.88
CA SER A 109 -1.98 -12.67 -4.37
C SER A 109 -1.11 -12.16 -3.22
N ARG A 110 0.20 -12.16 -3.44
CA ARG A 110 1.16 -11.71 -2.42
C ARG A 110 1.52 -10.25 -2.63
N SER A 111 1.52 -9.46 -1.57
CA SER A 111 1.78 -8.02 -1.64
C SER A 111 2.97 -7.58 -0.77
N ALA A 112 3.82 -6.71 -1.30
CA ALA A 112 4.80 -5.98 -0.49
C ALA A 112 4.15 -4.70 0.05
N VAL A 113 4.41 -4.37 1.31
CA VAL A 113 4.01 -3.10 1.94
C VAL A 113 5.26 -2.33 2.33
N ILE A 114 5.58 -1.33 1.53
CA ILE A 114 6.80 -0.52 1.59
C ILE A 114 6.49 0.76 2.36
N LEU A 115 7.07 0.90 3.54
CA LEU A 115 7.03 2.15 4.31
C LEU A 115 8.26 2.98 3.96
N ARG A 116 8.04 4.14 3.34
CA ARG A 116 9.08 5.09 2.92
C ARG A 116 9.47 6.00 4.08
N ALA A 117 10.77 6.05 4.37
CA ALA A 117 11.33 6.92 5.39
C ALA A 117 12.69 7.49 4.93
N SER A 118 13.21 8.44 5.69
CA SER A 118 14.55 9.01 5.53
C SER A 118 15.45 8.55 6.68
N ASP A 119 16.76 8.48 6.46
CA ASP A 119 17.78 8.16 7.46
C ASP A 119 17.84 9.12 8.66
N ASN A 120 17.26 10.32 8.53
CA ASN A 120 17.12 11.30 9.61
C ASN A 120 15.82 11.18 10.42
N MET A 121 14.97 10.21 10.10
CA MET A 121 13.69 9.99 10.76
C MET A 121 13.86 9.68 12.25
N ARG A 122 13.01 10.30 13.08
CA ARG A 122 13.00 10.08 14.54
C ARG A 122 12.02 8.97 14.92
N TRP A 123 12.56 7.89 15.47
CA TRP A 123 11.76 6.81 16.05
C TRP A 123 11.09 7.26 17.35
N THR A 124 9.81 6.91 17.50
CA THR A 124 9.03 7.19 18.71
C THR A 124 8.34 5.91 19.17
N PRO A 125 7.90 5.83 20.44
CA PRO A 125 7.10 4.70 20.90
C PRO A 125 5.83 4.49 20.07
N SER A 126 5.19 5.57 19.62
CA SER A 126 4.01 5.51 18.76
C SER A 126 4.31 4.88 17.40
N HIS A 127 5.49 5.16 16.82
CA HIS A 127 5.95 4.49 15.60
C HIS A 127 6.03 2.98 15.82
N ALA A 128 6.71 2.54 16.89
CA ALA A 128 6.86 1.12 17.17
C ALA A 128 5.49 0.42 17.35
N GLN A 129 4.57 1.00 18.13
CA GLN A 129 3.22 0.46 18.34
C GLN A 129 2.44 0.30 17.04
N TYR A 130 2.47 1.34 16.18
CA TYR A 130 1.81 1.31 14.88
C TYR A 130 2.42 0.25 13.95
N LEU A 131 3.74 0.20 13.85
CA LEU A 131 4.42 -0.74 12.97
C LEU A 131 4.22 -2.19 13.39
N ARG A 132 4.30 -2.48 14.69
CA ARG A 132 3.98 -3.81 15.24
C ARG A 132 2.56 -4.22 14.88
N SER A 133 1.61 -3.29 15.00
CA SER A 133 0.21 -3.54 14.61
C SER A 133 0.07 -3.85 13.12
N LEU A 134 0.74 -3.09 12.26
CA LEU A 134 0.71 -3.28 10.82
C LEU A 134 1.29 -4.64 10.44
N ILE A 135 2.43 -5.03 11.01
CA ILE A 135 3.10 -6.32 10.75
C ILE A 135 2.26 -7.48 11.27
N MET A 136 1.68 -7.36 12.46
CA MET A 136 0.82 -8.40 13.01
C MET A 136 -0.42 -8.61 12.15
N GLU A 137 -1.11 -7.52 11.80
CA GLU A 137 -2.39 -7.57 11.09
C GLU A 137 -2.23 -7.94 9.63
N LEU A 138 -1.19 -7.44 8.95
CA LEU A 138 -0.97 -7.71 7.53
C LEU A 138 -0.17 -8.98 7.30
N SER A 139 0.93 -9.21 8.03
CA SER A 139 1.84 -10.31 7.70
C SER A 139 1.53 -11.57 8.50
N LEU A 140 1.41 -11.47 9.83
CA LEU A 140 1.26 -12.67 10.66
C LEU A 140 -0.17 -13.22 10.67
N HIS A 141 -1.17 -12.33 10.73
CA HIS A 141 -2.59 -12.71 10.77
C HIS A 141 -3.08 -13.29 9.44
N SER A 142 -2.67 -12.69 8.32
CA SER A 142 -3.05 -13.18 6.98
C SER A 142 -2.33 -14.46 6.56
N GLY A 143 -1.27 -14.87 7.28
CA GLY A 143 -0.39 -15.93 6.80
C GLY A 143 0.47 -15.49 5.63
N SER A 144 1.12 -14.34 5.73
CA SER A 144 2.07 -13.79 4.75
C SER A 144 1.47 -13.44 3.38
N GLU A 145 0.17 -13.15 3.29
CA GLU A 145 -0.42 -12.49 2.09
C GLU A 145 0.23 -11.13 1.86
N TYR A 146 0.64 -10.47 2.94
CA TYR A 146 1.43 -9.26 2.92
C TYR A 146 2.79 -9.48 3.59
N GLN A 147 3.80 -8.73 3.12
CA GLN A 147 5.07 -8.60 3.81
C GLN A 147 5.45 -7.12 3.90
N VAL A 148 5.78 -6.66 5.10
CA VAL A 148 6.13 -5.28 5.36
C VAL A 148 7.64 -5.08 5.20
N PHE A 149 8.03 -3.97 4.57
CA PHE A 149 9.41 -3.55 4.37
C PHE A 149 9.57 -2.08 4.74
N PHE A 150 10.71 -1.70 5.30
CA PHE A 150 11.07 -0.30 5.50
C PHE A 150 12.09 0.07 4.45
N LEU A 151 11.73 0.98 3.55
CA LEU A 151 12.62 1.49 2.52
C LEU A 151 13.13 2.87 2.97
N ILE A 152 14.35 2.89 3.51
CA ILE A 152 14.96 4.08 4.10
C ILE A 152 15.88 4.74 3.08
N ASP A 153 15.58 5.98 2.75
CA ASP A 153 16.40 6.84 1.91
C ASP A 153 17.61 7.37 2.68
N VAL A 154 18.81 7.08 2.19
CA VAL A 154 20.09 7.43 2.81
C VAL A 154 20.69 8.60 2.06
N HIS A 155 20.87 9.72 2.77
CA HIS A 155 21.30 10.99 2.16
C HIS A 155 22.82 11.13 2.10
N ASN A 156 23.58 10.32 2.85
CA ASN A 156 25.03 10.41 2.88
C ASN A 156 25.66 9.66 1.69
N PRO A 157 26.21 10.36 0.67
CA PRO A 157 26.74 9.73 -0.53
C PRO A 157 28.10 9.04 -0.30
N SER A 158 28.73 9.20 0.87
CA SER A 158 30.00 8.57 1.21
C SER A 158 29.87 7.12 1.66
N ILE A 159 28.65 6.65 1.94
CA ILE A 159 28.40 5.27 2.36
C ILE A 159 28.23 4.40 1.10
N ASP A 160 29.06 3.38 0.93
CA ASP A 160 28.89 2.38 -0.14
C ASP A 160 27.82 1.36 0.28
N LEU A 161 26.58 1.60 -0.12
CA LEU A 161 25.45 0.73 0.19
C LEU A 161 25.34 -0.49 -0.75
N GLU A 162 26.30 -0.70 -1.66
CA GLU A 162 26.29 -1.81 -2.61
C GLU A 162 27.31 -2.88 -2.25
N ASN A 163 28.50 -2.47 -1.83
CA ASN A 163 29.62 -3.39 -1.64
C ASN A 163 30.13 -3.47 -0.20
N ASP A 164 29.66 -2.59 0.69
CA ASP A 164 30.13 -2.53 2.08
C ASP A 164 29.04 -3.02 3.05
N GLU A 165 29.00 -4.34 3.24
CA GLU A 165 28.08 -4.99 4.18
C GLU A 165 28.27 -4.49 5.62
N GLU A 166 29.50 -4.17 6.02
CA GLU A 166 29.79 -3.67 7.37
C GLU A 166 29.20 -2.28 7.57
N ALA A 167 29.36 -1.38 6.59
CA ALA A 167 28.76 -0.06 6.62
C ALA A 167 27.22 -0.13 6.63
N ILE A 168 26.62 -1.03 5.85
CA ILE A 168 25.17 -1.27 5.87
C ILE A 168 24.70 -1.72 7.26
N GLN A 169 25.37 -2.71 7.85
CA GLN A 169 25.00 -3.23 9.17
C GLN A 169 25.20 -2.17 10.27
N SER A 170 26.31 -1.44 10.24
CA SER A 170 26.60 -0.34 11.16
C SER A 170 25.54 0.76 11.06
N LEU A 171 25.14 1.13 9.83
CA LEU A 171 24.09 2.11 9.61
C LEU A 171 22.74 1.62 10.15
N LYS A 172 22.33 0.38 9.86
CA LYS A 172 21.10 -0.23 10.41
C LYS A 172 21.10 -0.22 11.93
N GLN A 173 22.23 -0.57 12.55
CA GLN A 173 22.34 -0.58 14.01
C GLN A 173 22.19 0.82 14.61
N LYS A 174 22.72 1.84 13.91
CA LYS A 174 22.67 3.24 14.32
C LYS A 174 21.29 3.87 14.19
N ILE A 175 20.59 3.61 13.08
CA ILE A 175 19.38 4.38 12.73
C ILE A 175 18.06 3.60 12.83
N VAL A 176 18.10 2.27 13.00
CA VAL A 176 16.89 1.43 13.07
C VAL A 176 16.82 0.66 14.39
N PRO A 177 15.67 0.69 15.10
CA PRO A 177 15.44 -0.13 16.29
C PRO A 177 15.68 -1.62 15.99
N ALA A 178 16.25 -2.33 16.97
CA ALA A 178 16.67 -3.72 16.82
C ALA A 178 15.58 -4.63 16.25
N GLU A 179 14.32 -4.43 16.67
CA GLU A 179 13.20 -5.26 16.27
C GLU A 179 12.87 -5.22 14.75
N PHE A 180 13.28 -4.16 14.05
CA PHE A 180 12.92 -3.91 12.65
C PHE A 180 14.08 -4.01 11.64
N ARG A 181 15.32 -4.26 12.09
CA ARG A 181 16.52 -4.20 11.23
C ARG A 181 16.48 -5.20 10.05
N ASN A 182 15.90 -6.38 10.27
CA ASN A 182 15.85 -7.46 9.27
C ASN A 182 14.75 -7.28 8.20
N MET A 183 13.96 -6.21 8.29
CA MET A 183 12.97 -5.84 7.27
C MET A 183 13.27 -4.47 6.65
N THR A 184 14.43 -3.90 6.96
CA THR A 184 14.90 -2.64 6.38
C THR A 184 15.74 -2.88 5.13
N VAL A 185 15.38 -2.16 4.07
CA VAL A 185 16.12 -2.04 2.82
C VAL A 185 16.55 -0.57 2.68
N PHE A 186 17.81 -0.33 2.33
CA PHE A 186 18.27 1.02 2.05
C PHE A 186 18.07 1.39 0.59
N PHE A 187 17.82 2.67 0.39
CA PHE A 187 17.65 3.32 -0.90
C PHE A 187 18.49 4.59 -0.92
N TYR A 188 18.98 5.00 -2.08
CA TYR A 188 19.86 6.17 -2.22
C TYR A 188 19.91 6.65 -3.67
N GLU A 189 20.25 7.92 -3.87
CA GLU A 189 20.20 8.61 -5.17
C GLU A 189 21.07 7.95 -6.24
N ARG A 190 22.31 7.54 -5.91
CA ARG A 190 23.21 6.86 -6.88
C ARG A 190 22.66 5.56 -7.42
N LEU A 191 21.78 4.87 -6.68
CA LEU A 191 21.09 3.69 -7.21
C LEU A 191 20.21 4.11 -8.40
N LEU A 192 19.46 5.21 -8.26
CA LEU A 192 18.64 5.74 -9.35
C LEU A 192 19.47 6.21 -10.53
N GLU A 193 20.60 6.87 -10.29
CA GLU A 193 21.53 7.28 -11.37
C GLU A 193 21.95 6.08 -12.23
N ARG A 194 22.24 4.94 -11.60
CA ARG A 194 22.66 3.72 -12.31
C ARG A 194 21.53 3.03 -13.05
N TRP A 195 20.35 2.96 -12.44
CA TRP A 195 19.19 2.29 -13.04
C TRP A 195 18.52 3.14 -14.12
N TYR A 196 18.59 4.47 -14.01
CA TYR A 196 17.99 5.42 -14.94
C TYR A 196 19.03 6.48 -15.40
N PRO A 197 20.11 6.06 -16.09
CA PRO A 197 21.22 6.96 -16.46
C PRO A 197 20.85 7.98 -17.54
N LYS A 198 19.66 7.84 -18.16
CA LYS A 198 19.14 8.78 -19.15
C LYS A 198 18.33 9.92 -18.54
N LEU A 199 17.97 9.84 -17.25
CA LEU A 199 17.34 10.93 -16.52
C LEU A 199 18.43 11.81 -15.92
N ASP A 200 18.23 13.13 -15.92
CA ASP A 200 19.17 14.08 -15.30
C ASP A 200 18.84 14.37 -13.82
N GLU A 201 17.71 13.86 -13.32
CA GLU A 201 17.20 14.14 -11.98
C GLU A 201 16.95 12.83 -11.23
N HIS A 202 17.58 12.67 -10.07
CA HIS A 202 17.51 11.45 -9.26
C HIS A 202 17.10 11.68 -7.81
N ARG A 203 16.86 12.94 -7.40
CA ARG A 203 16.48 13.22 -6.01
C ARG A 203 15.15 12.56 -5.67
N ALA A 204 15.09 11.95 -4.49
CA ALA A 204 13.93 11.17 -4.06
C ALA A 204 12.62 11.96 -4.03
N ILE A 205 12.66 13.28 -3.81
CA ILE A 205 11.50 14.19 -3.84
C ILE A 205 10.85 14.30 -5.23
N TYR A 206 11.58 14.01 -6.30
CA TYR A 206 11.08 14.07 -7.67
C TYR A 206 10.88 12.70 -8.30
N GLN A 207 11.56 11.68 -7.75
CA GLN A 207 11.56 10.31 -8.25
C GLN A 207 10.84 9.34 -7.30
N HIS A 208 9.70 9.77 -6.75
CA HIS A 208 8.97 9.03 -5.72
C HIS A 208 8.61 7.59 -6.14
N LEU A 209 8.27 7.38 -7.42
CA LEU A 209 7.83 6.08 -7.94
C LEU A 209 9.00 5.19 -8.38
N GLN A 210 10.13 5.76 -8.79
CA GLN A 210 11.31 5.04 -9.28
C GLN A 210 11.89 4.16 -8.18
N ALA A 211 11.87 4.62 -6.93
CA ALA A 211 12.27 3.79 -5.80
C ALA A 211 11.42 2.52 -5.64
N THR A 212 10.11 2.62 -5.82
CA THR A 212 9.21 1.43 -5.79
C THR A 212 9.36 0.57 -7.05
N GLN A 213 9.65 1.16 -8.21
CA GLN A 213 9.99 0.40 -9.42
C GLN A 213 11.26 -0.45 -9.19
N VAL A 214 12.36 0.17 -8.76
CA VAL A 214 13.62 -0.53 -8.45
C VAL A 214 13.41 -1.58 -7.37
N PHE A 215 12.66 -1.27 -6.31
CA PHE A 215 12.29 -2.26 -5.29
C PHE A 215 11.57 -3.47 -5.90
N SER A 216 10.59 -3.25 -6.79
CA SER A 216 9.83 -4.35 -7.40
C SER A 216 10.67 -5.26 -8.30
N LEU A 217 11.77 -4.74 -8.85
CA LEU A 217 12.71 -5.51 -9.66
C LEU A 217 13.68 -6.31 -8.78
N MET A 218 14.08 -5.77 -7.62
CA MET A 218 14.90 -6.47 -6.64
C MET A 218 14.11 -7.54 -5.85
N TYR A 219 12.80 -7.33 -5.66
CA TYR A 219 11.89 -8.23 -4.95
C TYR A 219 10.69 -8.60 -5.83
N PRO A 220 10.90 -9.45 -6.87
CA PRO A 220 9.90 -9.73 -7.90
C PRO A 220 8.86 -10.78 -7.48
N GLU A 221 8.91 -11.32 -6.26
CA GLU A 221 8.01 -12.36 -5.76
C GLU A 221 6.60 -11.88 -5.38
N PHE A 222 6.33 -10.57 -5.48
CA PHE A 222 5.05 -9.95 -5.13
C PHE A 222 4.26 -9.57 -6.38
N ASP A 223 2.93 -9.70 -6.32
CA ASP A 223 2.00 -9.31 -7.38
C ASP A 223 1.64 -7.82 -7.29
N TYR A 224 1.65 -7.27 -6.07
CA TYR A 224 1.29 -5.87 -5.77
C TYR A 224 2.25 -5.24 -4.76
N TYR A 225 2.44 -3.94 -4.88
CA TYR A 225 3.33 -3.14 -4.05
C TYR A 225 2.53 -1.96 -3.48
N TRP A 226 2.38 -1.92 -2.17
CA TRP A 226 1.82 -0.80 -1.44
C TRP A 226 2.95 0.11 -1.01
N GLN A 227 3.01 1.33 -1.51
CA GLN A 227 3.90 2.35 -1.01
C GLN A 227 3.12 3.25 -0.06
N LEU A 228 3.58 3.38 1.19
CA LEU A 228 3.02 4.30 2.18
C LEU A 228 4.14 5.13 2.79
N GLU A 229 3.81 6.33 3.24
CA GLU A 229 4.74 7.11 4.05
C GLU A 229 4.77 6.58 5.48
N PHE A 230 5.92 6.71 6.13
CA PHE A 230 6.13 6.20 7.48
C PHE A 230 5.30 6.93 8.55
N ASP A 231 4.95 8.20 8.31
CA ASP A 231 4.10 9.02 9.17
C ASP A 231 2.59 8.83 8.92
N ASN A 232 2.20 8.01 7.93
CA ASN A 232 0.81 7.60 7.75
C ASN A 232 0.31 6.72 8.91
N ARG A 233 -0.98 6.80 9.23
CA ARG A 233 -1.65 5.98 10.26
C ARG A 233 -2.97 5.41 9.75
N ILE A 234 -3.01 4.08 9.65
CA ILE A 234 -4.25 3.33 9.54
C ILE A 234 -4.76 3.04 10.96
N ILE A 235 -5.83 3.74 11.34
CA ILE A 235 -6.42 3.63 12.69
C ILE A 235 -7.47 2.51 12.81
N ALA A 236 -7.82 1.84 11.70
CA ALA A 236 -8.60 0.61 11.66
C ALA A 236 -7.68 -0.64 11.65
N HIS A 237 -8.28 -1.83 11.65
CA HIS A 237 -7.54 -3.07 11.40
C HIS A 237 -7.04 -3.08 9.95
N ALA A 238 -5.71 -3.08 9.76
CA ALA A 238 -5.08 -2.80 8.47
C ALA A 238 -5.47 -3.81 7.38
N TYR A 239 -5.52 -5.10 7.72
CA TYR A 239 -5.94 -6.15 6.77
C TYR A 239 -7.35 -5.90 6.23
N HIS A 240 -8.31 -5.64 7.12
CA HIS A 240 -9.69 -5.38 6.72
C HIS A 240 -9.80 -4.09 5.91
N PHE A 241 -9.05 -3.04 6.27
CA PHE A 241 -8.99 -1.82 5.48
C PHE A 241 -8.48 -2.10 4.05
N PHE A 242 -7.37 -2.82 3.91
CA PHE A 242 -6.81 -3.16 2.59
C PHE A 242 -7.80 -4.00 1.77
N GLU A 243 -8.32 -5.10 2.32
CA GLU A 243 -9.25 -5.97 1.59
C GLU A 243 -10.51 -5.22 1.12
N GLN A 244 -11.05 -4.33 1.95
CA GLN A 244 -12.23 -3.52 1.56
C GLN A 244 -11.89 -2.46 0.52
N THR A 245 -10.71 -1.83 0.60
CA THR A 245 -10.23 -0.91 -0.44
C THR A 245 -10.04 -1.64 -1.77
N ILE A 246 -9.48 -2.85 -1.76
CA ILE A 246 -9.30 -3.68 -2.96
C ILE A 246 -10.67 -4.07 -3.54
N ALA A 247 -11.58 -4.56 -2.69
CA ALA A 247 -12.92 -4.94 -3.10
C ALA A 247 -13.70 -3.75 -3.69
N PHE A 248 -13.55 -2.57 -3.10
CA PHE A 248 -14.12 -1.33 -3.64
C PHE A 248 -13.55 -0.99 -5.02
N ALA A 249 -12.23 -1.07 -5.19
CA ALA A 249 -11.55 -0.79 -6.44
C ALA A 249 -12.01 -1.73 -7.57
N LYS A 250 -12.17 -3.03 -7.28
CA LYS A 250 -12.71 -4.03 -8.23
C LYS A 250 -14.10 -3.70 -8.74
N ARG A 251 -14.93 -3.02 -7.95
CA ARG A 251 -16.30 -2.65 -8.37
C ARG A 251 -16.34 -1.44 -9.29
N GLN A 252 -15.22 -0.75 -9.50
CA GLN A 252 -15.20 0.48 -10.27
C GLN A 252 -15.10 0.21 -11.77
N PRO A 253 -16.01 0.75 -12.60
CA PRO A 253 -15.92 0.67 -14.05
C PRO A 253 -14.81 1.59 -14.58
N ARG A 254 -14.17 1.23 -15.70
CA ARG A 254 -13.15 2.07 -16.35
C ARG A 254 -13.71 3.39 -16.89
N LYS A 255 -14.99 3.39 -17.30
CA LYS A 255 -15.67 4.59 -17.82
C LYS A 255 -15.66 5.69 -16.79
N TYR A 256 -15.10 6.85 -17.17
CA TYR A 256 -14.94 8.04 -16.32
C TYR A 256 -14.18 7.81 -15.01
N LEU A 257 -13.34 6.76 -14.94
CA LEU A 257 -12.60 6.43 -13.72
C LEU A 257 -11.61 7.53 -13.35
N TRP A 258 -10.94 8.11 -14.34
CA TRP A 258 -9.97 9.19 -14.12
C TRP A 258 -10.64 10.44 -13.55
N GLU A 259 -11.83 10.75 -14.05
CA GLU A 259 -12.61 11.90 -13.63
C GLU A 259 -13.20 11.70 -12.25
N ARG A 260 -13.69 10.51 -11.89
CA ARG A 260 -14.10 10.22 -10.51
C ARG A 260 -12.93 10.35 -9.54
N ASN A 261 -11.74 9.87 -9.92
CA ASN A 261 -10.54 9.97 -9.09
C ASN A 261 -9.94 11.39 -9.04
N ALA A 262 -10.51 12.38 -9.75
CA ALA A 262 -10.07 13.77 -9.67
C ALA A 262 -10.72 14.57 -8.52
N TYR A 263 -11.63 13.97 -7.76
CA TYR A 263 -12.34 14.61 -6.67
C TYR A 263 -11.99 14.02 -5.30
N PHE A 264 -12.05 14.87 -4.29
CA PHE A 264 -12.34 14.38 -2.94
C PHE A 264 -13.83 14.03 -2.86
N TYR A 265 -14.16 12.79 -2.54
CA TYR A 265 -15.54 12.42 -2.27
C TYR A 265 -15.94 12.87 -0.87
N THR A 266 -16.87 13.82 -0.80
CA THR A 266 -17.43 14.38 0.44
C THR A 266 -18.90 13.98 0.55
N PRO A 267 -19.28 13.02 1.41
CA PRO A 267 -20.67 12.54 1.48
C PRO A 267 -21.69 13.65 1.76
N GLY A 268 -21.35 14.61 2.63
CA GLY A 268 -22.24 15.73 2.95
C GLY A 268 -22.52 16.69 1.78
N ALA A 269 -21.66 16.72 0.76
CA ALA A 269 -21.83 17.56 -0.43
C ALA A 269 -22.34 16.78 -1.65
N HIS A 270 -21.96 15.51 -1.77
CA HIS A 270 -22.20 14.71 -2.98
C HIS A 270 -23.30 13.67 -2.83
N GLY A 271 -23.83 13.44 -1.61
CA GLY A 271 -24.72 12.31 -1.35
C GLY A 271 -23.94 11.00 -1.22
N ASP A 272 -24.58 9.87 -1.55
CA ASP A 272 -23.90 8.59 -1.51
C ASP A 272 -22.93 8.40 -2.70
N TRP A 273 -22.27 7.24 -2.77
CA TRP A 273 -21.31 6.98 -3.84
C TRP A 273 -21.96 6.91 -5.23
N SER A 274 -23.22 6.47 -5.31
CA SER A 274 -23.99 6.39 -6.55
C SER A 274 -24.37 7.80 -7.03
N ASP A 275 -24.81 8.66 -6.12
CA ASP A 275 -25.10 10.06 -6.40
C ASP A 275 -23.85 10.78 -6.94
N PHE A 276 -22.71 10.61 -6.25
CA PHE A 276 -21.42 11.15 -6.67
C PHE A 276 -21.01 10.64 -8.07
N SER A 277 -21.12 9.33 -8.32
CA SER A 277 -20.76 8.73 -9.61
C SER A 277 -21.66 9.23 -10.75
N THR A 278 -22.94 9.46 -10.46
CA THR A 278 -23.91 10.04 -11.41
C THR A 278 -23.57 11.50 -11.71
N MET A 279 -23.24 12.29 -10.68
CA MET A 279 -22.81 13.68 -10.86
C MET A 279 -21.59 13.79 -11.79
N VAL A 280 -20.56 12.95 -11.59
CA VAL A 280 -19.39 12.93 -12.48
C VAL A 280 -19.76 12.50 -13.90
N THR A 281 -20.66 11.54 -14.05
CA THR A 281 -21.15 11.07 -15.35
C THR A 281 -21.83 12.19 -16.13
N LEU A 282 -22.76 12.92 -15.49
CA LEU A 282 -23.45 14.06 -16.09
C LEU A 282 -22.46 15.18 -16.46
N ALA A 283 -21.46 15.42 -15.61
CA ALA A 283 -20.42 16.41 -15.88
C ALA A 283 -19.54 16.06 -17.09
N MET A 284 -19.54 14.81 -17.54
CA MET A 284 -18.77 14.31 -18.68
C MET A 284 -19.57 14.19 -19.97
N GLU A 285 -20.84 14.58 -19.99
CA GLU A 285 -21.62 14.65 -21.22
C GLU A 285 -20.98 15.60 -22.25
N GLY A 286 -20.79 15.10 -23.47
CA GLY A 286 -20.16 15.85 -24.57
C GLY A 286 -18.65 16.10 -24.42
N LYS A 287 -18.00 15.60 -23.36
CA LYS A 287 -16.56 15.82 -23.12
C LYS A 287 -15.72 14.58 -23.49
N PRO A 288 -14.46 14.79 -23.93
CA PRO A 288 -13.51 13.70 -24.14
C PRO A 288 -13.04 13.12 -22.80
N SER A 289 -12.66 11.84 -22.79
CA SER A 289 -12.11 11.14 -21.63
C SER A 289 -11.10 10.08 -22.12
N ILE A 290 -10.19 9.65 -21.24
CA ILE A 290 -9.25 8.58 -21.54
C ILE A 290 -10.00 7.25 -21.56
N TRP A 291 -9.97 6.56 -22.70
CA TRP A 291 -10.70 5.32 -22.93
C TRP A 291 -9.77 4.26 -23.53
N GLY A 292 -9.10 3.52 -22.65
CA GLY A 292 -8.04 2.58 -23.01
C GLY A 292 -6.65 3.20 -23.03
N PRO A 293 -5.65 2.46 -23.54
CA PRO A 293 -4.27 2.91 -23.61
C PRO A 293 -4.17 4.22 -24.40
N ALA A 294 -3.58 5.26 -23.79
CA ALA A 294 -3.42 6.55 -24.45
C ALA A 294 -2.23 6.51 -25.42
N GLU A 295 -2.46 6.90 -26.67
CA GLU A 295 -1.40 6.97 -27.69
C GLU A 295 -0.54 8.22 -27.52
N HIS A 296 0.79 8.06 -27.61
CA HIS A 296 1.73 9.17 -27.63
C HIS A 296 3.00 8.78 -28.41
N PRO A 297 3.59 9.67 -29.24
CA PRO A 297 4.86 9.40 -29.91
C PRO A 297 5.94 9.00 -28.90
N GLY A 298 6.67 7.92 -29.21
CA GLY A 298 7.76 7.42 -28.37
C GLY A 298 7.34 6.53 -27.19
N ILE A 299 6.04 6.36 -26.94
CA ILE A 299 5.52 5.45 -25.90
C ILE A 299 4.66 4.38 -26.58
N SER A 300 4.95 3.11 -26.30
CA SER A 300 4.10 2.00 -26.73
C SER A 300 2.96 1.83 -25.71
N PRO A 301 1.70 2.13 -26.05
CA PRO A 301 0.62 2.06 -25.08
C PRO A 301 0.37 0.60 -24.67
N ALA A 302 0.32 0.36 -23.35
CA ALA A 302 0.02 -0.95 -22.78
C ALA A 302 -1.34 -0.93 -22.09
N GLY A 303 -2.04 -2.07 -22.13
CA GLY A 303 -3.30 -2.26 -21.42
C GLY A 303 -4.40 -2.91 -22.27
N PRO A 304 -5.57 -3.16 -21.66
CA PRO A 304 -6.67 -3.82 -22.34
C PRO A 304 -7.29 -2.91 -23.42
N THR A 305 -7.65 -3.52 -24.55
CA THR A 305 -8.41 -2.85 -25.60
C THR A 305 -9.85 -2.63 -25.13
N PRO A 306 -10.42 -1.42 -25.27
CA PRO A 306 -11.82 -1.19 -24.95
C PRO A 306 -12.75 -2.07 -25.81
N PRO A 307 -13.83 -2.62 -25.22
CA PRO A 307 -14.78 -3.48 -25.97
C PRO A 307 -15.59 -2.69 -27.01
N ILE A 308 -15.61 -1.37 -26.89
CA ILE A 308 -16.30 -0.44 -27.79
C ILE A 308 -15.44 0.79 -28.03
N SER A 309 -15.67 1.47 -29.16
CA SER A 309 -14.82 2.60 -29.61
C SER A 309 -14.93 3.87 -28.76
N ARG A 310 -16.04 4.07 -28.03
CA ARG A 310 -16.28 5.30 -27.25
C ARG A 310 -16.88 4.98 -25.89
N PRO A 311 -16.49 5.70 -24.81
CA PRO A 311 -17.01 5.44 -23.47
C PRO A 311 -18.54 5.62 -23.38
N GLN A 312 -19.15 6.48 -24.21
CA GLN A 312 -20.59 6.73 -24.16
C GLN A 312 -21.42 5.47 -24.41
N GLY A 313 -20.94 4.53 -25.23
CA GLY A 313 -21.65 3.28 -25.51
C GLY A 313 -21.52 2.21 -24.43
N ASP A 314 -20.68 2.42 -23.41
CA ASP A 314 -20.43 1.43 -22.35
C ASP A 314 -21.40 1.69 -21.21
N HIS A 315 -22.08 0.63 -20.76
CA HIS A 315 -23.04 0.69 -19.67
C HIS A 315 -22.37 0.51 -18.29
N PHE A 316 -21.13 1.01 -18.15
CA PHE A 316 -20.31 0.86 -16.95
C PHE A 316 -19.96 -0.60 -16.64
N GLU A 317 -19.68 -1.39 -17.67
CA GLU A 317 -19.39 -2.83 -17.53
C GLU A 317 -17.88 -3.10 -17.66
N TRP A 318 -17.20 -2.36 -18.53
CA TRP A 318 -15.79 -2.64 -18.80
C TRP A 318 -14.89 -2.44 -17.57
N GLY A 319 -14.18 -3.50 -17.18
CA GLY A 319 -13.25 -3.51 -16.06
C GLY A 319 -13.85 -3.88 -14.71
N VAL A 320 -15.18 -3.98 -14.59
CA VAL A 320 -15.82 -4.36 -13.32
C VAL A 320 -15.48 -5.81 -12.97
N GLY A 321 -15.02 -6.02 -11.74
CA GLY A 321 -14.58 -7.31 -11.21
C GLY A 321 -13.09 -7.60 -11.43
N GLU A 322 -12.41 -6.84 -12.29
CA GLU A 322 -10.97 -6.98 -12.52
C GLU A 322 -10.16 -6.38 -11.36
N GLU A 323 -9.04 -7.02 -11.01
CA GLU A 323 -8.11 -6.49 -10.00
C GLU A 323 -7.39 -5.24 -10.55
N THR A 324 -7.38 -4.16 -9.77
CA THR A 324 -6.88 -2.87 -10.27
C THR A 324 -5.36 -2.77 -10.22
N ASP A 325 -4.76 -2.22 -11.28
CA ASP A 325 -3.32 -1.98 -11.32
C ASP A 325 -2.87 -0.82 -10.44
N LEU A 326 -3.77 0.13 -10.14
CA LEU A 326 -3.48 1.32 -9.35
C LEU A 326 -4.63 1.60 -8.38
N ILE A 327 -4.28 1.86 -7.12
CA ILE A 327 -5.15 2.45 -6.11
C ILE A 327 -4.41 3.64 -5.52
N THR A 328 -5.04 4.81 -5.48
CA THR A 328 -4.53 6.00 -4.81
C THR A 328 -5.45 6.38 -3.65
N PHE A 329 -4.88 6.87 -2.54
CA PHE A 329 -5.67 7.37 -1.41
C PHE A 329 -5.96 8.88 -1.49
N LEU A 330 -5.35 9.56 -2.46
CA LEU A 330 -5.60 10.96 -2.77
C LEU A 330 -5.96 11.12 -4.25
N PRO A 331 -6.66 12.20 -4.63
CA PRO A 331 -7.06 12.43 -6.00
C PRO A 331 -5.89 12.48 -6.99
N ILE A 332 -6.16 12.11 -8.23
CA ILE A 332 -5.30 12.32 -9.40
C ILE A 332 -5.90 13.41 -10.29
N PHE A 333 -5.11 14.37 -10.74
CA PHE A 333 -5.61 15.51 -11.52
C PHE A 333 -4.67 15.87 -12.67
N ASP A 334 -5.20 16.54 -13.69
CA ASP A 334 -4.35 17.08 -14.77
C ASP A 334 -3.72 18.38 -14.27
N PRO A 335 -2.38 18.48 -14.17
CA PRO A 335 -1.77 19.62 -13.54
C PRO A 335 -1.71 20.87 -14.45
N ARG A 336 -1.92 20.76 -15.77
CA ARG A 336 -1.63 21.83 -16.75
C ARG A 336 -2.40 23.12 -16.53
N ASN A 337 -3.65 23.01 -16.09
CA ASN A 337 -4.55 24.16 -15.88
C ASN A 337 -4.86 24.37 -14.40
N THR A 338 -3.84 24.19 -13.55
CA THR A 338 -3.96 24.33 -12.09
C THR A 338 -2.88 25.25 -11.55
N SER A 339 -3.05 25.71 -10.31
CA SER A 339 -2.02 26.43 -9.56
C SER A 339 -1.02 25.49 -8.85
N TRP A 340 -0.95 24.22 -9.26
CA TRP A 340 -0.02 23.25 -8.68
C TRP A 340 1.43 23.70 -8.87
N THR A 341 2.29 23.41 -7.88
CA THR A 341 3.68 23.88 -7.85
C THR A 341 4.57 23.19 -8.90
N PHE A 342 4.20 21.99 -9.35
CA PHE A 342 5.02 21.16 -10.23
C PHE A 342 4.31 20.74 -11.54
N PRO A 343 3.71 21.67 -12.32
CA PRO A 343 2.88 21.28 -13.45
C PRO A 343 3.68 20.83 -14.68
N TRP A 344 4.96 21.20 -14.73
CA TRP A 344 5.89 20.99 -15.85
C TRP A 344 7.15 20.22 -15.44
N MET A 345 7.16 19.56 -14.27
CA MET A 345 8.25 18.67 -13.87
C MET A 345 8.17 17.35 -14.64
N LEU A 346 8.64 17.40 -15.88
CA LEU A 346 8.72 16.29 -16.82
C LEU A 346 10.18 16.11 -17.22
N TRP A 347 10.63 14.87 -17.29
CA TRP A 347 11.97 14.54 -17.75
C TRP A 347 11.84 13.60 -18.94
N ASN A 348 12.45 13.98 -20.08
CA ASN A 348 12.43 13.21 -21.33
C ASN A 348 11.03 12.94 -21.91
N LEU A 349 10.03 13.76 -21.57
CA LEU A 349 8.66 13.63 -22.07
C LEU A 349 8.18 14.98 -22.64
N ASP A 350 7.36 14.91 -23.68
CA ASP A 350 6.72 16.09 -24.29
C ASP A 350 5.67 16.71 -23.35
N GLU A 351 5.47 18.02 -23.45
CA GLU A 351 4.52 18.76 -22.62
C GLU A 351 3.05 18.36 -22.87
N ASN A 352 2.72 17.80 -24.03
CA ASN A 352 1.37 17.37 -24.38
C ASN A 352 1.03 15.95 -23.91
N ILE A 353 1.99 15.23 -23.33
CA ILE A 353 1.76 13.86 -22.86
C ILE A 353 0.53 13.79 -21.94
N PRO A 354 -0.40 12.85 -22.18
CA PRO A 354 -1.49 12.59 -21.25
C PRO A 354 -0.92 12.21 -19.88
N ARG A 355 -1.15 13.06 -18.88
CA ARG A 355 -0.58 12.87 -17.54
C ARG A 355 -1.55 13.23 -16.43
N ARG A 356 -1.31 12.66 -15.25
CA ARG A 356 -1.94 13.05 -14.00
C ARG A 356 -0.88 13.23 -12.93
N ALA A 357 -1.09 14.24 -12.10
CA ALA A 357 -0.37 14.43 -10.85
C ALA A 357 -1.25 13.94 -9.70
N SER A 358 -0.62 13.55 -8.59
CA SER A 358 -1.28 13.33 -7.32
C SER A 358 -0.34 13.77 -6.21
N VAL A 359 -0.92 14.35 -5.18
CA VAL A 359 -0.18 14.80 -4.00
C VAL A 359 0.02 13.58 -3.12
N ILE A 360 1.26 13.35 -2.69
CA ILE A 360 1.66 12.23 -1.83
C ILE A 360 1.44 10.85 -2.50
N THR A 361 2.50 10.06 -2.54
CA THR A 361 2.51 8.76 -3.23
C THR A 361 2.15 7.60 -2.30
N GLN A 362 0.95 7.64 -1.69
CA GLN A 362 0.39 6.54 -0.90
C GLN A 362 -0.50 5.63 -1.74
N TRP A 363 0.09 4.69 -2.45
CA TRP A 363 -0.59 3.94 -3.52
C TRP A 363 -0.39 2.42 -3.40
N ARG A 364 -1.32 1.65 -3.98
CA ARG A 364 -1.07 0.25 -4.38
C ARG A 364 -0.83 0.22 -5.88
N ILE A 365 0.25 -0.43 -6.30
CA ILE A 365 0.65 -0.54 -7.71
C ILE A 365 0.87 -2.02 -8.03
N SER A 366 0.36 -2.51 -9.17
CA SER A 366 0.63 -3.88 -9.61
C SER A 366 2.07 -4.03 -10.11
N LYS A 367 2.61 -5.24 -9.99
CA LYS A 367 3.89 -5.63 -10.60
C LYS A 367 3.90 -5.33 -12.10
N ARG A 368 2.80 -5.60 -12.78
CA ARG A 368 2.65 -5.33 -14.22
C ARG A 368 2.84 -3.84 -14.51
N LEU A 369 2.10 -2.96 -13.81
CA LEU A 369 2.20 -1.51 -14.03
C LEU A 369 3.60 -0.97 -13.73
N LEU A 370 4.25 -1.44 -12.66
CA LEU A 370 5.65 -1.07 -12.38
C LEU A 370 6.60 -1.55 -13.48
N GLY A 371 6.38 -2.73 -14.05
CA GLY A 371 7.14 -3.25 -15.17
C GLY A 371 6.96 -2.40 -16.45
N GLU A 372 5.72 -2.02 -16.78
CA GLU A 372 5.45 -1.11 -17.90
C GLU A 372 6.10 0.26 -17.68
N MET A 373 6.03 0.81 -16.46
CA MET A 373 6.67 2.08 -16.13
C MET A 373 8.20 2.03 -16.21
N HIS A 374 8.81 0.91 -15.87
CA HIS A 374 10.26 0.74 -15.93
C HIS A 374 10.77 0.56 -17.37
N ASN A 375 9.99 -0.08 -18.23
CA ASN A 375 10.38 -0.40 -19.61
C ASN A 375 10.04 0.70 -20.63
N ALA A 376 9.17 1.65 -20.26
CA ALA A 376 8.85 2.85 -21.04
C ALA A 376 10.04 3.82 -21.07
#